data_AF-A0A7C0VU27-F1
#
_entry.id   AF-A0A7C0VU27-F1
#
_cell.length_a   1.000
_cell.length_b   1.000
_cell.length_c   1.000
_cell.angle_alpha   90.00
_cell.angle_beta   90.00
_cell.angle_gamma   90.00
#
_symmetry.space_group_name_H-M   'P 1'
#
loop_
_entity.id
_entity.type
_entity.pdbx_description
1 polymer ?
#
loop_
_entity_poly.entity_id
_entity_poly.type
_entity_poly.pdbx_seq_one_letter_code
_entity_poly.pdbx_strand_id
1 'polypeptide(L)'
;GLAYTGSGVLGSALALDKLRGKQVWIGAGIPTPAFEVLGAESDFAAIAHRRGLPLIVKPALEGSSLGMTKVERAGDLEAAYAEAARFDRCVLAERWIRGSEYTAAILGERVLPLIRVETPRAFYDYEAKYRADSTRYHCPCGLTGGREEAFARRAWEAFQALGASGWGRVDFLIDEEGAPTFIEVNTVPGMTDHSLVPMAARAAGIDFDELVLGVLATSFADAGAVAGRIPWPA
;
A
#
# COMPACT_ATOMS: atom_id res chain seq x y z
N GLY A 1 11.08 -10.07 25.27
CA GLY A 1 11.80 -10.26 24.00
C GLY A 1 11.44 -11.59 23.40
N LEU A 2 10.20 -11.73 22.91
CA LEU A 2 9.79 -12.86 22.08
C LEU A 2 9.94 -12.41 20.62
N ALA A 3 10.49 -13.27 19.76
CA ALA A 3 10.49 -13.05 18.32
C ALA A 3 9.04 -13.07 17.81
N TYR A 4 8.74 -12.23 16.83
CA TYR A 4 7.42 -12.14 16.21
C TYR A 4 7.56 -11.80 14.72
N THR A 5 6.54 -12.11 13.93
CA THR A 5 6.57 -11.94 12.48
C THR A 5 6.33 -10.49 12.08
N GLY A 6 6.97 -10.07 10.98
CA GLY A 6 6.74 -8.76 10.37
C GLY A 6 7.48 -7.63 11.07
N SER A 7 6.91 -6.44 10.96
CA SER A 7 7.64 -5.19 11.22
C SER A 7 7.75 -4.84 12.70
N GLY A 8 8.84 -4.15 13.03
CA GLY A 8 9.05 -3.47 14.32
C GLY A 8 7.95 -2.44 14.66
N VAL A 9 7.92 -1.96 15.91
CA VAL A 9 6.97 -0.91 16.35
C VAL A 9 6.99 0.31 15.43
N LEU A 10 8.17 0.79 15.04
CA LEU A 10 8.32 1.93 14.14
C LEU A 10 7.72 1.64 12.76
N GLY A 11 8.10 0.51 12.16
CA GLY A 11 7.63 0.09 10.84
C GLY A 11 6.12 -0.04 10.79
N SER A 12 5.52 -0.70 11.78
CA SER A 12 4.07 -0.84 11.89
C SER A 12 3.37 0.51 12.09
N ALA A 13 3.89 1.38 12.95
CA ALA A 13 3.29 2.69 13.22
C ALA A 13 3.34 3.62 12.00
N LEU A 14 4.48 3.69 11.30
CA LEU A 14 4.64 4.54 10.12
C LEU A 14 3.87 3.99 8.91
N ALA A 15 3.77 2.67 8.75
CA ALA A 15 2.99 2.06 7.68
C ALA A 15 1.47 2.28 7.86
N LEU A 16 0.98 2.23 9.11
CA LEU A 16 -0.42 2.48 9.42
C LEU A 16 -0.80 3.96 9.23
N ASP A 17 0.08 4.88 9.64
CA ASP A 17 -0.15 6.32 9.54
C ASP A 17 0.20 6.86 8.15
N LYS A 18 -0.82 6.98 7.30
CA LYS A 18 -0.67 7.46 5.91
C LYS A 18 -0.03 8.85 5.83
N LEU A 19 -0.31 9.74 6.78
CA LEU A 19 0.29 11.08 6.76
C LEU A 19 1.80 11.00 7.00
N ARG A 20 2.20 10.35 8.09
CA ARG A 20 3.60 10.27 8.50
C ARG A 20 4.41 9.39 7.56
N GLY A 21 3.83 8.28 7.10
CA GLY A 21 4.43 7.45 6.06
C GLY A 21 4.72 8.23 4.77
N LYS A 22 3.76 9.04 4.29
CA LYS A 22 3.96 9.90 3.12
C LYS A 22 5.03 10.97 3.34
N GLN A 23 5.09 11.58 4.52
CA GLN A 23 6.12 12.56 4.84
C GLN A 23 7.52 11.94 4.81
N VAL A 24 7.67 10.72 5.35
CA VAL A 24 8.92 9.95 5.27
C VAL A 24 9.26 9.62 3.82
N TRP A 25 8.29 9.17 3.03
CA TRP A 25 8.48 8.91 1.60
C TRP A 25 8.93 10.13 0.82
N ILE A 26 8.31 11.30 1.04
CA ILE A 26 8.73 12.55 0.41
C ILE A 26 10.18 12.88 0.78
N GLY A 27 10.54 12.76 2.06
CA GLY A 27 11.92 12.98 2.53
C GLY A 27 12.94 12.00 1.91
N ALA A 28 12.50 10.77 1.59
CA ALA A 28 13.31 9.74 0.95
C ALA A 28 13.26 9.76 -0.59
N GLY A 29 12.55 10.71 -1.22
CA GLY A 29 12.39 10.77 -2.67
C GLY A 29 11.55 9.63 -3.25
N ILE A 30 10.65 9.04 -2.44
CA ILE A 30 9.65 8.06 -2.87
C ILE A 30 8.39 8.82 -3.31
N PRO A 31 7.94 8.67 -4.59
CA PRO A 31 6.78 9.39 -5.09
C PRO A 31 5.50 8.92 -4.42
N THR A 32 4.66 9.86 -3.99
CA THR A 32 3.34 9.58 -3.42
C THR A 32 2.38 10.70 -3.85
N PRO A 33 1.05 10.48 -3.92
CA PRO A 33 0.13 11.53 -4.38
C PRO A 33 0.27 12.79 -3.53
N ALA A 34 0.33 13.95 -4.21
CA ALA A 34 0.32 15.24 -3.54
C ALA A 34 -0.94 15.36 -2.67
N PHE A 35 -0.77 15.88 -1.44
CA PHE A 35 -1.84 15.88 -0.45
C PHE A 35 -1.90 17.17 0.37
N GLU A 36 -3.03 17.36 1.03
CA GLU A 36 -3.27 18.41 2.03
C GLU A 36 -3.95 17.78 3.25
N VAL A 37 -3.59 18.26 4.44
CA VAL A 37 -4.26 17.86 5.70
C VAL A 37 -5.47 18.78 5.88
N LEU A 38 -6.63 18.18 6.10
CA LEU A 38 -7.88 18.89 6.34
C LEU A 38 -8.19 18.95 7.83
N GLY A 39 -8.81 20.04 8.26
CA GLY A 39 -9.39 20.22 9.58
C GLY A 39 -10.76 20.89 9.49
N ALA A 40 -11.46 20.98 10.62
CA ALA A 40 -12.83 21.51 10.67
C ALA A 40 -12.94 22.95 10.16
N GLU A 41 -11.87 23.74 10.35
CA GLU A 41 -11.78 25.15 9.95
C GLU A 41 -11.06 25.34 8.60
N SER A 42 -10.86 24.27 7.83
CA SER A 42 -10.22 24.36 6.51
C SER A 42 -11.07 25.16 5.52
N ASP A 43 -10.45 26.03 4.73
CA ASP A 43 -11.09 26.64 3.57
C ASP A 43 -11.18 25.62 2.42
N PHE A 44 -12.23 24.80 2.44
CA PHE A 44 -12.42 23.72 1.49
C PHE A 44 -12.49 24.20 0.03
N ALA A 45 -13.10 25.36 -0.21
CA ALA A 45 -13.20 25.93 -1.56
C ALA A 45 -11.81 26.31 -2.08
N ALA A 46 -11.01 26.99 -1.27
CA ALA A 46 -9.65 27.37 -1.65
C ALA A 46 -8.74 26.14 -1.82
N ILE A 47 -8.89 25.10 -0.99
CA ILE A 47 -8.15 23.85 -1.13
C ILE A 47 -8.48 23.16 -2.45
N ALA A 48 -9.77 22.99 -2.77
CA ALA A 48 -10.21 22.38 -4.02
C ALA A 48 -9.67 23.16 -5.24
N HIS A 49 -9.66 24.49 -5.17
CA HIS A 49 -9.09 25.33 -6.23
C HIS A 49 -7.56 25.16 -6.36
N ARG A 50 -6.80 25.20 -5.25
CA ARG A 50 -5.34 25.09 -5.27
C ARG A 50 -4.84 23.70 -5.68
N ARG A 51 -5.51 22.63 -5.24
CA ARG A 51 -5.09 21.25 -5.50
C ARG A 51 -5.62 20.70 -6.81
N GLY A 52 -6.69 21.28 -7.32
CA GLY A 52 -7.41 20.74 -8.48
C GLY A 52 -8.22 19.49 -8.12
N LEU A 53 -9.14 19.14 -9.00
CA LEU A 53 -10.03 17.98 -8.87
C LEU A 53 -9.73 16.97 -9.99
N PRO A 54 -10.00 15.66 -9.77
CA PRO A 54 -10.59 15.09 -8.57
C PRO A 54 -9.60 14.90 -7.40
N LEU A 55 -10.14 14.80 -6.20
CA LEU A 55 -9.42 14.45 -4.97
C LEU A 55 -9.97 13.14 -4.38
N ILE A 56 -9.16 12.43 -3.60
CA ILE A 56 -9.60 11.37 -2.70
C ILE A 56 -9.41 11.84 -1.26
N VAL A 57 -10.50 11.93 -0.51
CA VAL A 57 -10.50 12.26 0.92
C VAL A 57 -10.47 10.98 1.72
N LYS A 58 -9.60 10.89 2.72
CA LYS A 58 -9.47 9.70 3.57
C LYS A 58 -8.95 10.00 4.97
N PRO A 59 -9.38 9.23 5.99
CA PRO A 59 -8.72 9.20 7.30
C PRO A 59 -7.26 8.74 7.20
N ALA A 60 -6.40 9.23 8.09
CA ALA A 60 -4.96 8.93 8.03
C ALA A 60 -4.60 7.54 8.59
N LEU A 61 -5.28 7.07 9.64
CA LEU A 61 -4.94 5.84 10.37
C LEU A 61 -5.83 4.64 10.04
N GLU A 62 -6.86 4.80 9.20
CA GLU A 62 -7.75 3.68 8.89
C GLU A 62 -7.24 2.81 7.74
N GLY A 63 -7.51 1.51 7.87
CA GLY A 63 -7.31 0.51 6.83
C GLY A 63 -8.57 0.28 5.99
N SER A 64 -8.46 -0.66 5.04
CA SER A 64 -9.62 -1.23 4.33
C SER A 64 -10.51 -0.23 3.57
N SER A 65 -9.96 0.93 3.25
CA SER A 65 -10.63 1.99 2.50
C SER A 65 -11.89 2.57 3.19
N LEU A 66 -12.02 2.43 4.51
CA LEU A 66 -13.12 2.99 5.28
C LEU A 66 -13.01 4.52 5.37
N GLY A 67 -14.14 5.22 5.28
CA GLY A 67 -14.19 6.69 5.31
C GLY A 67 -13.57 7.38 4.09
N MET A 68 -13.33 6.66 2.99
CA MET A 68 -12.75 7.22 1.77
C MET A 68 -13.82 7.75 0.81
N THR A 69 -13.67 8.99 0.34
CA THR A 69 -14.61 9.64 -0.60
C THR A 69 -13.88 10.28 -1.76
N LYS A 70 -14.23 9.90 -2.99
CA LYS A 70 -13.77 10.59 -4.21
C LYS A 70 -14.58 11.87 -4.40
N VAL A 71 -13.89 13.01 -4.47
CA VAL A 71 -14.47 14.34 -4.64
C VAL A 71 -14.20 14.82 -6.06
N GLU A 72 -15.26 15.00 -6.85
CA GLU A 72 -15.17 15.47 -8.25
C GLU A 72 -15.62 16.93 -8.41
N ARG A 73 -16.27 17.52 -7.39
CA ARG A 73 -16.77 18.89 -7.40
C ARG A 73 -16.32 19.62 -6.13
N ALA A 74 -15.97 20.89 -6.27
CA ALA A 74 -15.39 21.67 -5.16
C ALA A 74 -16.32 21.77 -3.94
N GLY A 75 -17.63 21.86 -4.16
CA GLY A 75 -18.63 21.96 -3.09
C GLY A 75 -18.80 20.68 -2.25
N ASP A 76 -18.24 19.54 -2.71
CA ASP A 76 -18.43 18.27 -2.01
C ASP A 76 -17.29 17.96 -1.03
N LEU A 77 -16.23 18.79 -1.00
CA LEU A 77 -15.03 18.52 -0.20
C LEU A 77 -15.29 18.59 1.32
N GLU A 78 -16.12 19.54 1.78
CA GLU A 78 -16.49 19.68 3.20
C GLU A 78 -17.28 18.45 3.68
N ALA A 79 -18.25 18.00 2.90
CA ALA A 79 -19.03 16.81 3.22
C ALA A 79 -18.16 15.54 3.27
N ALA A 80 -17.23 15.41 2.32
CA ALA A 80 -16.26 14.31 2.29
C ALA A 80 -15.32 14.34 3.51
N TYR A 81 -14.87 15.53 3.95
CA TYR A 81 -14.13 15.69 5.19
C TYR A 81 -14.95 15.27 6.40
N ALA A 82 -16.20 15.73 6.51
CA ALA A 82 -17.06 15.42 7.64
C ALA A 82 -17.28 13.91 7.80
N GLU A 83 -17.44 13.17 6.69
CA GLU A 83 -17.55 11.70 6.74
C GLU A 83 -16.26 11.03 7.17
N ALA A 84 -15.11 11.43 6.60
CA ALA A 84 -13.81 10.88 6.99
C ALA A 84 -13.45 11.19 8.47
N ALA A 85 -13.83 12.37 8.95
CA ALA A 85 -13.57 12.83 10.32
C ALA A 85 -14.30 12.02 11.41
N ARG A 86 -15.28 11.20 11.02
CA ARG A 86 -15.97 10.25 11.92
C ARG A 86 -15.06 9.09 12.33
N PHE A 87 -14.04 8.81 11.54
CA PHE A 87 -13.11 7.69 11.74
C PHE A 87 -11.78 8.16 12.35
N ASP A 88 -11.25 9.28 11.89
CA ASP A 88 -9.97 9.83 12.35
C ASP A 88 -10.03 11.36 12.42
N ARG A 89 -9.37 11.94 13.43
CA ARG A 89 -9.21 13.40 13.53
C ARG A 89 -8.27 13.96 12.45
N CYS A 90 -7.38 13.14 11.91
CA CYS A 90 -6.47 13.49 10.84
C CYS A 90 -7.04 13.01 9.50
N VAL A 91 -7.48 13.95 8.66
CA VAL A 91 -8.04 13.68 7.34
C VAL A 91 -7.11 14.23 6.26
N LEU A 92 -6.91 13.44 5.20
CA LEU A 92 -6.09 13.80 4.05
C LEU A 92 -6.98 14.00 2.82
N ALA A 93 -6.72 15.04 2.04
CA ALA A 93 -7.16 15.14 0.65
C ALA A 93 -5.96 14.93 -0.27
N GLU A 94 -5.99 13.87 -1.07
CA GLU A 94 -4.94 13.57 -2.04
C GLU A 94 -5.41 13.81 -3.47
N ARG A 95 -4.49 14.21 -4.35
CA ARG A 95 -4.75 14.22 -5.79
C ARG A 95 -5.20 12.84 -6.23
N TRP A 96 -6.33 12.78 -6.93
CA TRP A 96 -6.77 11.55 -7.55
C TRP A 96 -5.81 11.16 -8.68
N ILE A 97 -5.21 9.98 -8.58
CA ILE A 97 -4.39 9.40 -9.64
C ILE A 97 -5.28 8.51 -10.49
N ARG A 98 -5.42 8.87 -11.78
CA ARG A 98 -6.11 8.02 -12.76
C ARG A 98 -5.09 7.03 -13.28
N GLY A 99 -5.33 5.74 -13.05
CA GLY A 99 -4.31 4.74 -13.32
C GLY A 99 -4.73 3.34 -12.92
N SER A 100 -3.80 2.41 -13.11
CA SER A 100 -3.96 1.02 -12.66
C SER A 100 -3.31 0.83 -11.29
N GLU A 101 -3.94 0.04 -10.44
CA GLU A 101 -3.43 -0.29 -9.11
C GLU A 101 -2.58 -1.55 -9.14
N TYR A 102 -1.47 -1.51 -8.43
CA TYR A 102 -0.51 -2.60 -8.32
C TYR A 102 -0.13 -2.81 -6.86
N THR A 103 0.20 -4.06 -6.54
CA THR A 103 0.77 -4.41 -5.24
C THR A 103 2.07 -5.19 -5.42
N ALA A 104 3.04 -4.92 -4.55
CA ALA A 104 4.28 -5.65 -4.43
C ALA A 104 4.29 -6.39 -3.09
N ALA A 105 4.20 -7.72 -3.12
CA ALA A 105 4.36 -8.54 -1.92
C ALA A 105 5.85 -8.67 -1.57
N ILE A 106 6.17 -8.58 -0.28
CA ILE A 106 7.53 -8.62 0.24
C ILE A 106 7.67 -9.79 1.22
N LEU A 107 8.73 -10.56 1.06
CA LEU A 107 9.12 -11.67 1.92
C LEU A 107 10.63 -11.58 2.20
N GLY A 108 11.00 -11.20 3.41
CA GLY A 108 12.37 -10.85 3.78
C GLY A 108 12.87 -9.67 2.95
N GLU A 109 13.95 -9.88 2.20
CA GLU A 109 14.53 -8.91 1.26
C GLU A 109 14.07 -9.11 -0.18
N ARG A 110 13.15 -10.06 -0.43
CA ARG A 110 12.66 -10.39 -1.77
C ARG A 110 11.32 -9.71 -2.02
N VAL A 111 11.24 -9.03 -3.17
CA VAL A 111 9.95 -8.63 -3.76
C VAL A 111 9.47 -9.75 -4.66
N LEU A 112 8.24 -10.22 -4.41
CA LEU A 112 7.59 -11.25 -5.21
C LEU A 112 6.97 -10.64 -6.49
N PRO A 113 6.57 -11.44 -7.49
CA PRO A 113 5.93 -10.96 -8.71
C PRO A 113 4.81 -9.96 -8.40
N LEU A 114 4.78 -8.87 -9.17
CA LEU A 114 3.78 -7.83 -8.94
C LEU A 114 2.40 -8.36 -9.31
N ILE A 115 1.39 -7.79 -8.69
CA ILE A 115 -0.01 -8.08 -9.01
C ILE A 115 -0.67 -6.79 -9.45
N ARG A 116 -1.33 -6.80 -10.61
CA ARG A 116 -2.23 -5.71 -11.01
C ARG A 116 -3.63 -6.00 -10.50
N VAL A 117 -4.22 -5.03 -9.81
CA VAL A 117 -5.61 -5.08 -9.33
C VAL A 117 -6.49 -4.31 -10.30
N GLU A 118 -7.56 -4.95 -10.76
CA GLU A 118 -8.55 -4.35 -11.67
C GLU A 118 -9.94 -4.50 -11.07
N THR A 119 -10.64 -3.38 -10.87
CA THR A 119 -12.02 -3.38 -10.39
C THR A 119 -12.89 -2.47 -11.27
N PRO A 120 -14.16 -2.83 -11.54
CA PRO A 120 -15.07 -1.94 -12.25
C PRO A 120 -15.54 -0.76 -11.39
N ARG A 121 -15.18 -0.73 -10.09
CA ARG A 121 -15.53 0.34 -9.17
C ARG A 121 -14.60 1.53 -9.35
N ALA A 122 -14.97 2.68 -8.77
CA ALA A 122 -14.17 3.90 -8.87
C ALA A 122 -12.76 3.73 -8.29
N PHE A 123 -12.61 2.93 -7.24
CA PHE A 123 -11.34 2.53 -6.63
C PHE A 123 -11.49 1.18 -5.92
N TYR A 124 -10.37 0.61 -5.46
CA TYR A 124 -10.34 -0.61 -4.65
C TYR A 124 -10.84 -0.36 -3.21
N ASP A 125 -12.15 -0.19 -3.09
CA ASP A 125 -12.89 0.05 -1.86
C ASP A 125 -13.10 -1.24 -1.02
N TYR A 126 -13.72 -1.11 0.16
CA TYR A 126 -14.02 -2.26 1.03
C TYR A 126 -14.82 -3.35 0.32
N GLU A 127 -15.81 -2.94 -0.49
CA GLU A 127 -16.67 -3.87 -1.21
C GLU A 127 -15.85 -4.64 -2.27
N ALA A 128 -14.96 -3.96 -3.00
CA ALA A 128 -14.03 -4.60 -3.94
C ALA A 128 -13.07 -5.59 -3.28
N LYS A 129 -12.67 -5.31 -2.04
CA LYS A 129 -11.71 -6.12 -1.26
C LYS A 129 -12.31 -7.40 -0.68
N TYR A 130 -13.57 -7.36 -0.24
CA TYR A 130 -14.13 -8.41 0.62
C TYR A 130 -15.45 -9.02 0.14
N ARG A 131 -16.12 -8.43 -0.86
CA ARG A 131 -17.49 -8.83 -1.23
C ARG A 131 -17.72 -8.97 -2.72
N ALA A 132 -16.99 -8.22 -3.55
CA ALA A 132 -17.21 -8.23 -4.98
C ALA A 132 -16.41 -9.35 -5.66
N ASP A 133 -17.12 -10.22 -6.39
CA ASP A 133 -16.51 -11.21 -7.29
C ASP A 133 -16.00 -10.58 -8.61
N SER A 134 -16.20 -9.28 -8.80
CA SER A 134 -15.83 -8.56 -10.02
C SER A 134 -14.41 -8.01 -10.02
N THR A 135 -13.71 -8.04 -8.89
CA THR A 135 -12.30 -7.66 -8.81
C THR A 135 -11.44 -8.75 -9.46
N ARG A 136 -10.61 -8.37 -10.43
CA ARG A 136 -9.64 -9.24 -11.08
C ARG A 136 -8.24 -8.94 -10.60
N TYR A 137 -7.48 -10.01 -10.37
CA TYR A 137 -6.07 -9.94 -10.02
C TYR A 137 -5.25 -10.57 -11.14
N HIS A 138 -4.26 -9.82 -11.64
CA HIS A 138 -3.39 -10.29 -12.72
C HIS A 138 -1.98 -10.50 -12.17
N CYS A 139 -1.54 -11.76 -12.18
CA CYS A 139 -0.19 -12.18 -11.82
C CYS A 139 0.22 -13.29 -12.80
N PRO A 140 0.99 -13.02 -13.88
CA PRO A 140 1.78 -11.81 -14.14
C PRO A 140 0.97 -10.51 -14.31
N CYS A 141 1.55 -9.38 -13.89
CA CYS A 141 0.86 -8.08 -13.83
C CYS A 141 0.71 -7.34 -15.18
N GLY A 142 1.37 -7.84 -16.23
CA GLY A 142 1.32 -7.28 -17.59
C GLY A 142 2.25 -6.09 -17.85
N LEU A 143 3.11 -5.72 -16.89
CA LEU A 143 4.19 -4.76 -17.13
C LEU A 143 5.30 -5.42 -17.97
N THR A 144 5.86 -4.66 -18.91
CA THR A 144 6.90 -5.15 -19.84
C THR A 144 8.11 -4.22 -19.85
N GLY A 145 9.18 -4.62 -20.55
CA GLY A 145 10.36 -3.76 -20.76
C GLY A 145 11.14 -3.43 -19.48
N GLY A 146 11.23 -4.38 -18.53
CA GLY A 146 11.95 -4.18 -17.27
C GLY A 146 11.24 -3.30 -16.24
N ARG A 147 10.02 -2.81 -16.56
CA ARG A 147 9.23 -1.96 -15.64
C ARG A 147 8.84 -2.69 -14.37
N GLU A 148 8.49 -3.97 -14.46
CA GLU A 148 8.14 -4.78 -13.28
C GLU A 148 9.30 -4.81 -12.27
N GLU A 149 10.51 -5.12 -12.72
CA GLU A 149 11.71 -5.12 -11.86
C GLU A 149 12.03 -3.73 -11.30
N ALA A 150 11.94 -2.70 -12.15
CA ALA A 150 12.17 -1.32 -11.72
C ALA A 150 11.19 -0.88 -10.62
N PHE A 151 9.91 -1.20 -10.77
CA PHE A 151 8.88 -0.82 -9.80
C PHE A 151 8.90 -1.70 -8.56
N ALA A 152 9.24 -2.98 -8.69
CA ALA A 152 9.51 -3.87 -7.55
C ALA A 152 10.64 -3.31 -6.67
N ARG A 153 11.75 -2.87 -7.27
CA ARG A 153 12.86 -2.21 -6.53
C ARG A 153 12.41 -0.93 -5.84
N ARG A 154 11.61 -0.09 -6.51
CA ARG A 154 11.07 1.14 -5.89
C ARG A 154 10.10 0.82 -4.74
N ALA A 155 9.32 -0.26 -4.86
CA ALA A 155 8.46 -0.73 -3.78
C ALA A 155 9.27 -1.23 -2.58
N TRP A 156 10.38 -1.93 -2.81
CA TRP A 156 11.31 -2.33 -1.76
C TRP A 156 11.91 -1.12 -1.03
N GLU A 157 12.32 -0.08 -1.76
CA GLU A 157 12.80 1.17 -1.17
C GLU A 157 11.71 1.88 -0.36
N ALA A 158 10.47 1.90 -0.86
CA ALA A 158 9.32 2.47 -0.14
C ALA A 158 9.03 1.71 1.17
N PHE A 159 9.13 0.38 1.17
CA PHE A 159 8.95 -0.46 2.36
C PHE A 159 10.03 -0.17 3.42
N GLN A 160 11.30 -0.17 3.00
CA GLN A 160 12.43 0.11 3.88
C GLN A 160 12.42 1.54 4.43
N ALA A 161 11.98 2.52 3.64
CA ALA A 161 11.92 3.91 4.08
C ALA A 161 11.04 4.09 5.34
N LEU A 162 10.02 3.26 5.51
CA LEU A 162 9.16 3.29 6.70
C LEU A 162 9.71 2.48 7.88
N GLY A 163 10.87 1.82 7.72
CA GLY A 163 11.39 0.88 8.71
C GLY A 163 10.56 -0.42 8.80
N ALA A 164 9.78 -0.73 7.75
CA ALA A 164 9.06 -1.99 7.66
C ALA A 164 10.05 -3.12 7.33
N SER A 165 9.78 -4.30 7.89
CA SER A 165 10.66 -5.46 7.80
C SER A 165 9.86 -6.77 7.85
N GLY A 166 10.56 -7.87 7.54
CA GLY A 166 10.05 -9.23 7.61
C GLY A 166 9.15 -9.61 6.44
N TRP A 167 7.97 -9.02 6.36
CA TRP A 167 7.03 -9.27 5.25
C TRP A 167 5.96 -8.19 5.21
N GLY A 168 5.28 -8.09 4.07
CA GLY A 168 4.19 -7.14 3.90
C GLY A 168 3.78 -7.00 2.45
N ARG A 169 3.02 -5.94 2.15
CA ARG A 169 2.76 -5.51 0.79
C ARG A 169 2.92 -4.00 0.66
N VAL A 170 3.29 -3.54 -0.53
CA VAL A 170 3.34 -2.13 -0.89
C VAL A 170 2.40 -1.88 -2.04
N ASP A 171 1.44 -0.97 -1.85
CA ASP A 171 0.42 -0.64 -2.83
C ASP A 171 0.76 0.68 -3.54
N PHE A 172 0.63 0.70 -4.86
CA PHE A 172 0.97 1.85 -5.68
C PHE A 172 0.10 1.94 -6.94
N LEU A 173 -0.01 3.14 -7.48
CA LEU A 173 -0.72 3.42 -8.72
C LEU A 173 0.30 3.71 -9.82
N ILE A 174 -0.04 3.33 -11.05
CA ILE A 174 0.67 3.76 -12.25
C ILE A 174 -0.31 4.60 -13.05
N ASP A 175 0.04 5.88 -13.24
CA ASP A 175 -0.73 6.83 -14.03
C ASP A 175 -0.54 6.66 -15.55
N GLU A 176 -1.19 7.50 -16.33
CA GLU A 176 -1.11 7.51 -17.79
C GLU A 176 0.31 7.85 -18.29
N GLU A 177 1.06 8.64 -17.51
CA GLU A 177 2.47 8.95 -17.74
C GLU A 177 3.40 7.76 -17.46
N GLY A 178 2.90 6.75 -16.76
CA GLY A 178 3.57 5.47 -16.55
C GLY A 178 4.53 5.45 -15.34
N ALA A 179 4.46 6.45 -14.45
CA ALA A 179 5.29 6.51 -13.26
C ALA A 179 4.59 5.85 -12.05
N PRO A 180 5.31 5.09 -11.20
CA PRO A 180 4.73 4.52 -10.01
C PRO A 180 4.59 5.58 -8.92
N THR A 181 3.45 5.59 -8.26
CA THR A 181 3.12 6.51 -7.17
C THR A 181 2.58 5.70 -5.98
N PHE A 182 3.32 5.69 -4.87
CA PHE A 182 3.08 4.80 -3.72
C PHE A 182 1.95 5.32 -2.82
N ILE A 183 1.07 4.43 -2.38
CA ILE A 183 -0.13 4.76 -1.60
C ILE A 183 0.05 4.41 -0.13
N GLU A 184 0.36 3.15 0.16
CA GLU A 184 0.51 2.65 1.53
C GLU A 184 1.36 1.37 1.60
N VAL A 185 1.80 1.03 2.81
CA VAL A 185 2.40 -0.25 3.16
C VAL A 185 1.45 -0.99 4.10
N ASN A 186 1.21 -2.27 3.83
CA ASN A 186 0.51 -3.15 4.74
C ASN A 186 1.50 -4.13 5.37
N THR A 187 1.76 -3.97 6.67
CA THR A 187 2.72 -4.81 7.42
C THR A 187 2.11 -6.10 7.97
N VAL A 188 0.80 -6.31 7.83
CA VAL A 188 0.09 -7.54 8.23
C VAL A 188 -0.97 -7.87 7.18
N PRO A 189 -0.58 -8.20 5.94
CA PRO A 189 -1.53 -8.48 4.88
C PRO A 189 -2.27 -9.80 5.12
N GLY A 190 -3.40 -9.97 4.43
CA GLY A 190 -4.20 -11.20 4.51
C GLY A 190 -3.44 -12.43 4.01
N MET A 191 -3.82 -13.59 4.55
CA MET A 191 -3.23 -14.91 4.24
C MET A 191 -4.29 -15.94 3.85
N THR A 192 -5.46 -15.49 3.35
CA THR A 192 -6.48 -16.38 2.78
C THR A 192 -6.10 -16.83 1.37
N ASP A 193 -6.84 -17.80 0.82
CA ASP A 193 -6.73 -18.26 -0.57
C ASP A 193 -6.93 -17.14 -1.63
N HIS A 194 -7.71 -16.11 -1.30
CA HIS A 194 -7.92 -14.93 -2.13
C HIS A 194 -6.95 -13.77 -1.83
N SER A 195 -6.00 -13.94 -0.91
CA SER A 195 -5.07 -12.88 -0.52
C SER A 195 -3.89 -12.72 -1.50
N LEU A 196 -3.43 -11.47 -1.65
CA LEU A 196 -2.44 -11.12 -2.68
C LEU A 196 -1.03 -11.64 -2.38
N VAL A 197 -0.63 -11.76 -1.12
CA VAL A 197 0.70 -12.31 -0.76
C VAL A 197 0.80 -13.80 -1.14
N PRO A 198 -0.16 -14.69 -0.76
CA PRO A 198 -0.20 -16.06 -1.27
C PRO A 198 -0.25 -16.17 -2.81
N MET A 199 -0.96 -15.26 -3.48
CA MET A 199 -1.01 -15.23 -4.95
C MET A 199 0.35 -14.94 -5.58
N ALA A 200 1.06 -13.91 -5.10
CA ALA A 200 2.39 -13.56 -5.58
C ALA A 200 3.41 -14.67 -5.27
N ALA A 201 3.32 -15.28 -4.09
CA ALA A 201 4.16 -16.42 -3.70
C ALA A 201 3.98 -17.60 -4.66
N ARG A 202 2.73 -17.98 -4.96
CA ARG A 202 2.43 -19.06 -5.91
C ARG A 202 2.99 -18.77 -7.31
N ALA A 203 2.85 -17.53 -7.79
CA ALA A 203 3.42 -17.12 -9.07
C ALA A 203 4.96 -17.20 -9.08
N ALA A 204 5.59 -17.09 -7.90
CA ALA A 204 7.03 -17.26 -7.70
C ALA A 204 7.45 -18.71 -7.44
N GLY A 205 6.53 -19.68 -7.52
CA GLY A 205 6.79 -21.09 -7.23
C GLY A 205 6.90 -21.44 -5.74
N ILE A 206 6.44 -20.56 -4.85
CA ILE A 206 6.43 -20.75 -3.40
C ILE A 206 5.03 -21.20 -2.99
N ASP A 207 4.91 -22.38 -2.38
CA ASP A 207 3.63 -22.85 -1.86
C ASP A 207 3.22 -22.13 -0.55
N PHE A 208 2.02 -22.44 -0.04
CA PHE A 208 1.50 -21.74 1.14
C PHE A 208 2.29 -22.06 2.41
N ASP A 209 2.71 -23.31 2.59
CA ASP A 209 3.45 -23.74 3.78
C ASP A 209 4.86 -23.15 3.75
N GLU A 210 5.51 -23.14 2.58
CA GLU A 210 6.79 -22.47 2.34
C GLU A 210 6.70 -20.96 2.59
N LEU A 211 5.61 -20.31 2.18
CA LEU A 211 5.37 -18.89 2.46
C LEU A 211 5.25 -18.63 3.97
N VAL A 212 4.45 -19.42 4.69
CA VAL A 212 4.26 -19.26 6.14
C VAL A 212 5.57 -19.48 6.88
N LEU A 213 6.33 -20.52 6.52
CA LEU A 213 7.66 -20.79 7.08
C LEU A 213 8.65 -19.68 6.73
N GLY A 214 8.60 -19.15 5.51
CA GLY A 214 9.42 -18.00 5.09
C GLY A 214 9.13 -16.76 5.94
N VAL A 215 7.85 -16.45 6.18
CA VAL A 215 7.44 -15.34 7.06
C VAL A 215 7.93 -15.59 8.49
N LEU A 216 7.75 -16.80 9.02
CA LEU A 216 8.23 -17.17 10.35
C LEU A 216 9.76 -17.01 10.47
N ALA A 217 10.52 -17.46 9.47
CA ALA A 217 11.97 -17.36 9.44
C ALA A 217 12.45 -15.91 9.55
N THR A 218 11.71 -14.95 9.01
CA THR A 218 12.07 -13.52 9.12
C THR A 218 12.06 -13.00 10.56
N SER A 219 11.28 -13.62 11.45
CA SER A 219 11.20 -13.25 12.88
C SER A 219 12.52 -13.48 13.63
N PHE A 220 13.41 -14.30 13.07
CA PHE A 220 14.69 -14.68 13.68
C PHE A 220 15.90 -14.01 13.04
N ALA A 221 15.72 -13.26 11.95
CA ALA A 221 16.82 -12.66 11.20
C ALA A 221 17.60 -11.59 12.02
N ASP A 222 16.91 -10.87 12.91
CA ASP A 222 17.52 -9.87 13.79
C ASP A 222 18.01 -10.45 15.14
N ALA A 223 17.69 -11.71 15.44
CA ALA A 223 17.99 -12.35 16.72
C ALA A 223 19.42 -12.96 16.78
N GLY A 224 20.14 -12.98 15.66
CA GLY A 224 21.53 -13.42 15.64
C GLY A 224 22.07 -13.57 14.23
N ALA A 225 23.12 -12.82 13.92
CA ALA A 225 24.18 -13.41 13.13
C ALA A 225 24.61 -14.71 13.84
N VAL A 226 24.06 -15.86 13.44
CA VAL A 226 24.61 -17.22 13.52
C VAL A 226 23.53 -18.23 13.09
N ALA A 227 23.93 -19.08 12.13
CA ALA A 227 23.36 -20.37 11.73
C ALA A 227 22.12 -20.40 10.81
N GLY A 228 22.39 -20.70 9.54
CA GLY A 228 21.44 -21.41 8.66
C GLY A 228 20.66 -20.52 7.70
N ARG A 229 21.33 -19.94 6.70
CA ARG A 229 20.63 -19.56 5.47
C ARG A 229 20.02 -20.82 4.89
N ILE A 230 18.70 -20.97 4.92
CA ILE A 230 18.01 -21.95 4.09
C ILE A 230 18.23 -21.47 2.65
N PRO A 231 19.00 -22.19 1.82
CA PRO A 231 19.14 -21.83 0.43
C PRO A 231 17.80 -22.14 -0.26
N TRP A 232 17.21 -21.12 -0.85
CA TRP A 232 16.02 -21.24 -1.69
C TRP A 232 16.42 -21.93 -3.00
N PRO A 233 15.63 -22.89 -3.51
CA PRO A 233 15.85 -23.44 -4.84
C PRO A 233 15.70 -22.34 -5.91
N ALA A 234 16.60 -22.40 -6.90
CA ALA A 234 16.70 -21.46 -8.02
C ALA A 234 15.55 -21.60 -9.02
#